data_AF-A0A926TQJ0-F1
#
_entry.id   AF-A0A926TQJ0-F1
#
_cell.length_a   1.000
_cell.length_b   1.000
_cell.length_c   1.000
_cell.angle_alpha   90.00
_cell.angle_beta   90.00
_cell.angle_gamma   90.00
#
_symmetry.space_group_name_H-M   'P 1'
#
loop_
_entity.id
_entity.type
_entity.pdbx_description
1 polymer ?
#
loop_
_entity_poly.entity_id
_entity_poly.type
_entity_poly.pdbx_seq_one_letter_code
_entity_poly.pdbx_strand_id
1 'polypeptide(L)'
;MQYIKPLLGIGLIAIALYVGFVGISPWIILLVGIVFTAAYIQDKWFLWHDLFQRRDRAFYQSLLITYLIQVVVVAILYLLGLGIGRLIGL
;
A
#
# COMPACT_ATOMS: atom_id res chain seq x y z
N MET A 1 -16.41 -13.29 9.55
CA MET A 1 -15.25 -12.91 8.69
C MET A 1 -14.68 -11.52 9.05
N GLN A 2 -14.59 -11.15 10.34
CA GLN A 2 -14.24 -9.78 10.76
C GLN A 2 -12.73 -9.59 11.04
N TYR A 3 -11.97 -10.68 11.20
CA TYR A 3 -10.54 -10.67 11.56
C TYR A 3 -9.57 -10.67 10.37
N ILE A 4 -10.01 -10.99 9.15
CA ILE A 4 -9.13 -11.15 7.98
C ILE A 4 -8.65 -9.78 7.45
N LYS A 5 -9.54 -8.79 7.45
CA LYS A 5 -9.27 -7.42 6.98
C LYS A 5 -8.16 -6.71 7.79
N PRO A 6 -8.22 -6.66 9.14
CA PRO A 6 -7.16 -6.06 9.92
C PRO A 6 -5.84 -6.84 9.82
N LEU A 7 -5.90 -8.17 9.71
CA LEU A 7 -4.70 -9.00 9.54
C LEU A 7 -3.96 -8.69 8.24
N LEU A 8 -4.68 -8.49 7.12
CA LEU A 8 -4.12 -8.06 5.85
C LEU A 8 -3.45 -6.69 5.96
N GLY A 9 -4.11 -5.72 6.60
CA GLY A 9 -3.55 -4.39 6.82
C GLY A 9 -2.25 -4.44 7.62
N ILE A 10 -2.25 -5.16 8.74
CA ILE A 10 -1.06 -5.34 9.58
C ILE A 10 0.06 -6.05 8.82
N GLY A 11 -0.26 -7.11 8.06
CA GLY A 11 0.70 -7.85 7.26
C GLY A 11 1.36 -6.97 6.19
N LEU A 12 0.58 -6.14 5.50
CA LEU A 12 1.09 -5.21 4.50
C LEU A 12 2.01 -4.13 5.10
N ILE A 13 1.65 -3.61 6.28
CA ILE A 13 2.50 -2.68 7.02
C ILE A 13 3.83 -3.34 7.41
N ALA A 14 3.78 -4.57 7.94
CA ALA A 14 4.97 -5.33 8.30
C ALA A 14 5.88 -5.59 7.10
N ILE A 15 5.31 -5.93 5.92
CA ILE A 15 6.07 -6.10 4.68
C ILE A 15 6.75 -4.79 4.29
N ALA A 16 6.04 -3.67 4.24
CA ALA A 16 6.63 -2.39 3.84
C ALA A 16 7.78 -1.96 4.76
N LEU A 17 7.62 -2.15 6.08
CA LEU A 17 8.68 -1.91 7.06
C LEU A 17 9.86 -2.85 6.86
N TYR A 18 9.62 -4.16 6.73
CA TYR A 18 10.67 -5.16 6.59
C TYR A 18 11.51 -4.95 5.33
N VAL A 19 10.86 -4.63 4.21
CA VAL A 19 11.52 -4.36 2.93
C VAL A 19 12.43 -3.13 3.04
N GLY A 20 11.99 -2.09 3.76
CA GLY A 20 12.82 -0.92 4.08
C GLY A 20 13.98 -1.25 5.01
N PHE A 21 13.70 -2.03 6.05
CA PHE A 21 14.67 -2.46 7.06
C PHE A 21 15.84 -3.26 6.48
N VAL A 22 15.57 -4.14 5.51
CA VAL A 22 16.60 -4.92 4.80
C VAL A 22 17.32 -4.10 3.71
N GLY A 23 16.85 -2.87 3.44
CA GLY A 23 17.46 -2.00 2.42
C GLY A 23 17.25 -2.48 0.98
N ILE A 24 16.14 -3.17 0.70
CA ILE A 24 15.77 -3.62 -0.65
C ILE A 24 15.60 -2.40 -1.55
N SER A 25 15.90 -2.54 -2.85
CA SER A 25 15.81 -1.45 -3.83
C SER A 25 14.54 -0.58 -3.69
N PRO A 26 14.64 0.77 -3.67
CA PRO A 26 13.49 1.67 -3.48
C PRO A 26 12.35 1.51 -4.48
N TRP A 27 12.62 0.94 -5.66
CA TRP A 27 11.61 0.64 -6.68
C TRP A 27 10.52 -0.32 -6.18
N ILE A 28 10.80 -1.09 -5.13
CA ILE A 28 9.84 -1.99 -4.49
C ILE A 28 8.64 -1.24 -3.88
N ILE A 29 8.81 0.04 -3.54
CA ILE A 29 7.74 0.91 -3.01
C ILE A 29 6.57 0.97 -3.99
N LEU A 30 6.85 1.03 -5.30
CA LEU A 30 5.80 1.08 -6.32
C LEU A 30 5.01 -0.24 -6.37
N LEU A 31 5.71 -1.37 -6.35
CA LEU A 31 5.06 -2.69 -6.36
C LEU A 31 4.23 -2.93 -5.10
N VAL A 32 4.77 -2.62 -3.92
CA VAL A 32 4.05 -2.73 -2.65
C VAL A 32 2.87 -1.75 -2.61
N GLY A 33 3.01 -0.57 -3.20
CA GLY A 33 1.92 0.40 -3.39
C GLY A 33 0.74 -0.17 -4.18
N ILE A 34 1.00 -0.98 -5.23
CA ILE A 34 -0.06 -1.68 -5.98
C ILE A 34 -0.82 -2.63 -5.06
N VAL A 35 -0.11 -3.40 -4.23
CA VAL A 35 -0.74 -4.36 -3.31
C VAL A 35 -1.57 -3.63 -2.25
N PHE A 36 -1.06 -2.54 -1.68
CA PHE A 36 -1.83 -1.68 -0.78
C PHE A 36 -3.08 -1.11 -1.45
N THR A 37 -2.98 -0.68 -2.70
CA THR A 37 -4.11 -0.15 -3.47
C THR A 37 -5.17 -1.23 -3.71
N ALA A 38 -4.75 -2.43 -4.08
CA ALA A 38 -5.66 -3.57 -4.25
C ALA A 38 -6.37 -3.92 -2.93
N ALA A 39 -5.65 -3.97 -1.82
CA ALA A 39 -6.23 -4.23 -0.50
C ALA A 39 -7.22 -3.13 -0.07
N TYR A 40 -6.90 -1.85 -0.35
CA TYR A 40 -7.79 -0.72 -0.09
C TYR A 40 -9.09 -0.80 -0.92
N ILE A 41 -8.97 -1.11 -2.20
CA ILE A 41 -10.11 -1.28 -3.11
C ILE A 41 -10.98 -2.45 -2.66
N GLN A 42 -10.35 -3.57 -2.28
CA GLN A 42 -11.06 -4.75 -1.80
C GLN A 42 -11.82 -4.47 -0.50
N ASP A 43 -11.22 -3.76 0.45
CA ASP A 43 -11.87 -3.43 1.71
C ASP A 43 -13.10 -2.55 1.50
N LYS A 44 -12.98 -1.57 0.58
CA LYS A 44 -14.03 -0.60 0.24
C LYS A 44 -14.74 -0.94 -1.06
N TRP A 45 -14.86 -2.23 -1.39
CA TRP A 45 -15.35 -2.67 -2.69
C TRP A 45 -16.75 -2.12 -3.02
N PHE A 46 -17.62 -1.96 -2.03
CA PHE A 46 -18.94 -1.37 -2.21
C PHE A 46 -18.91 0.04 -2.85
N LEU A 47 -17.94 0.88 -2.46
CA LEU A 47 -17.77 2.22 -3.03
C LEU A 47 -17.13 2.17 -4.42
N TRP A 48 -16.19 1.25 -4.61
CA TRP A 48 -15.50 1.08 -5.89
C TRP A 48 -16.35 0.39 -6.93
N HIS A 49 -17.36 -0.39 -6.53
CA HIS A 49 -18.18 -1.15 -7.46
C HIS A 49 -18.98 -0.23 -8.39
N ASP A 50 -19.61 0.83 -7.89
CA ASP A 50 -20.35 1.79 -8.71
C ASP A 50 -19.42 2.52 -9.70
N LEU A 51 -18.25 2.97 -9.23
CA LEU A 51 -17.24 3.61 -10.09
C LEU A 51 -16.69 2.62 -11.15
N PHE A 52 -16.46 1.38 -10.76
CA PHE A 52 -15.96 0.33 -11.66
C PHE A 52 -16.98 -0.07 -12.71
N GLN A 53 -18.28 -0.02 -12.41
CA GLN A 53 -19.34 -0.27 -13.40
C GLN A 53 -19.40 0.85 -14.44
N ARG A 54 -19.21 2.11 -14.03
CA ARG A 54 -19.25 3.27 -14.93
C ARG A 54 -18.03 3.35 -15.85
N ARG A 55 -16.85 2.88 -15.41
CA ARG A 55 -15.56 2.92 -16.12
C ARG A 55 -15.26 4.26 -16.79
N ASP A 56 -15.68 5.34 -16.14
CA ASP A 56 -15.55 6.68 -16.67
C ASP A 56 -14.19 7.30 -16.31
N ARG A 57 -13.97 8.55 -16.74
CA ARG A 57 -12.74 9.29 -16.41
C ARG A 57 -12.54 9.43 -14.90
N ALA A 58 -13.63 9.53 -14.13
CA ALA A 58 -13.59 9.65 -12.68
C ALA A 58 -13.02 8.38 -12.04
N PHE A 59 -13.38 7.19 -12.52
CA PHE A 59 -12.79 5.92 -12.06
C PHE A 59 -11.25 5.93 -12.18
N TYR A 60 -10.71 6.26 -13.36
CA TYR A 60 -9.27 6.28 -13.57
C TYR A 60 -8.55 7.35 -12.74
N GLN A 61 -9.17 8.54 -12.59
CA GLN A 61 -8.62 9.59 -11.73
C GLN A 61 -8.59 9.17 -10.26
N SER A 62 -9.69 8.63 -9.75
CA SER A 62 -9.78 8.12 -8.37
C SER A 62 -8.79 6.99 -8.14
N LEU A 63 -8.63 6.07 -9.10
CA LEU A 63 -7.67 4.98 -9.03
C LEU A 63 -6.23 5.50 -8.95
N LEU A 64 -5.87 6.44 -9.83
CA LEU A 64 -4.53 7.03 -9.86
C LEU A 64 -4.23 7.79 -8.57
N ILE A 65 -5.17 8.63 -8.09
CA ILE A 65 -5.00 9.38 -6.84
C ILE A 65 -4.85 8.42 -5.66
N THR A 66 -5.68 7.37 -5.59
CA THR A 66 -5.59 6.36 -4.54
C THR A 66 -4.24 5.67 -4.57
N TYR A 67 -3.78 5.25 -5.76
CA TYR A 67 -2.47 4.63 -5.92
C TYR A 67 -1.34 5.54 -5.46
N LEU A 68 -1.35 6.81 -5.84
CA LEU A 68 -0.34 7.79 -5.40
C LEU A 68 -0.32 7.95 -3.88
N ILE A 69 -1.49 8.01 -3.23
CA ILE A 69 -1.58 8.06 -1.77
C ILE A 69 -0.98 6.79 -1.16
N GLN A 70 -1.30 5.61 -1.69
CA GLN A 70 -0.75 4.35 -1.17
C GLN A 70 0.77 4.26 -1.36
N VAL A 71 1.30 4.71 -2.49
CA VAL A 71 2.76 4.80 -2.73
C VAL A 71 3.43 5.70 -1.70
N VAL A 72 2.84 6.85 -1.36
CA VAL A 72 3.38 7.74 -0.33
C VAL A 72 3.38 7.06 1.04
N VAL A 73 2.29 6.38 1.41
CA VAL A 73 2.21 5.63 2.68
C VAL A 73 3.30 4.55 2.73
N VAL A 74 3.45 3.77 1.66
CA VAL A 74 4.47 2.72 1.58
C VAL A 74 5.88 3.33 1.61
N ALA A 75 6.11 4.47 0.97
CA ALA A 75 7.39 5.17 1.03
C ALA A 75 7.74 5.60 2.46
N ILE A 76 6.79 6.13 3.21
CA ILE A 76 6.98 6.50 4.62
C ILE A 76 7.33 5.26 5.45
N LEU A 77 6.58 4.17 5.29
CA LEU A 77 6.85 2.91 6.00
C LEU A 77 8.23 2.33 5.63
N TYR A 78 8.58 2.36 4.35
CA TYR A 78 9.88 1.93 3.87
C TYR A 78 11.01 2.77 4.49
N LEU A 79 10.89 4.10 4.50
CA LEU A 79 11.89 4.99 5.09
C LEU A 79 12.02 4.80 6.60
N LEU A 80 10.91 4.54 7.30
CA LEU A 80 10.93 4.18 8.72
C LEU A 80 11.68 2.87 8.94
N GLY A 81 11.37 1.83 8.14
CA GLY A 81 12.09 0.56 8.18
C GLY A 81 13.59 0.74 7.95
N LEU A 82 13.96 1.48 6.90
CA LEU A 82 15.35 1.79 6.56
C LEU A 82 16.08 2.55 7.66
N GLY A 83 15.40 3.54 8.26
CA GLY A 83 15.93 4.30 9.39
C GLY A 83 16.21 3.39 10.59
N ILE A 84 15.28 2.49 10.91
CA ILE A 84 15.46 1.50 11.99
C ILE A 84 16.62 0.55 11.68
N GLY A 85 16.70 0.01 10.45
CA GLY A 85 17.79 -0.88 10.03
C GLY A 85 19.16 -0.24 10.22
N ARG A 86 19.31 1.01 9.75
CA ARG A 86 20.55 1.78 9.91
C ARG A 86 20.89 2.08 11.37
N LEU A 87 19.91 2.33 12.22
CA LEU A 87 20.14 2.60 13.65
C LEU A 87 20.68 1.38 14.40
N ILE A 88 20.36 0.17 13.95
CA ILE A 88 20.83 -1.07 14.57
C ILE A 88 22.02 -1.71 13.84
N GLY A 89 22.57 -1.02 12.83
CA GLY A 89 23.80 -1.43 12.13
C GLY A 89 23.60 -2.46 11.01
N LEU A 90 22.37 -2.57 10.46
CA LEU A 90 22.08 -3.30 9.23
C LEU A 90 22.21 -2.43 7.98
#